data_AF-A0AAP7N7Q3-F1
#
_entry.id   AF-A0AAP7N7Q3-F1
#
_cell.length_a   1.000
_cell.length_b   1.000
_cell.length_c   1.000
_cell.angle_alpha   90.00
_cell.angle_beta   90.00
_cell.angle_gamma   90.00
#
_symmetry.space_group_name_H-M   'P 1'
#
loop_
_entity.id
_entity.type
_entity.pdbx_description
1 polymer ?
#
loop_
_entity_poly.entity_id
_entity_poly.type
_entity_poly.pdbx_seq_one_letter_code
_entity_poly.pdbx_strand_id
1 'polypeptide(L)'
;MNTFGKQLRELRRARKLTVNQLAVYSGVSSATISRIENGHRGIPKPATIKKLADTLKIPYEELMARAGHIKSFQEEIREAPESYQSIYAIYQTAVARGAEHLPLFDSKKWQHFTKEDIESVSKYFDFIAAEAKKRSPDSSSSF
;
A
#
# COMPACT_ATOMS: atom_id res chain seq x y z
N MET A 1 -6.28 -24.46 1.02
CA MET A 1 -5.27 -23.73 1.84
C MET A 1 -5.79 -22.32 2.09
N ASN A 2 -6.06 -21.94 3.33
CA ASN A 2 -6.48 -20.57 3.65
C ASN A 2 -5.25 -19.65 3.59
N THR A 3 -5.16 -18.79 2.57
CA THR A 3 -4.05 -17.84 2.34
C THR A 3 -3.90 -16.87 3.50
N PHE A 4 -5.00 -16.40 4.08
CA PHE A 4 -4.99 -15.48 5.22
C PHE A 4 -4.34 -16.09 6.47
N GLY A 5 -4.65 -17.36 6.80
CA GLY A 5 -4.09 -18.02 7.97
C GLY A 5 -2.56 -18.11 7.94
N LYS A 6 -2.01 -18.43 6.76
CA LYS A 6 -0.56 -18.43 6.55
C LYS A 6 0.05 -17.04 6.69
N GLN A 7 -0.56 -16.03 6.08
CA GLN A 7 -0.12 -14.64 6.18
C GLN A 7 -0.14 -14.13 7.64
N LEU A 8 -1.19 -14.47 8.40
CA LEU A 8 -1.27 -14.11 9.82
C LEU A 8 -0.13 -14.72 10.63
N ARG A 9 0.21 -15.99 10.35
CA ARG A 9 1.35 -16.68 10.98
C ARG A 9 2.67 -15.98 10.65
N GLU A 10 2.87 -15.58 9.40
CA GLU A 10 4.06 -14.87 8.96
C GLU A 10 4.19 -13.51 9.66
N LEU A 11 3.11 -12.72 9.71
CA LEU A 11 3.08 -11.45 10.42
C LEU A 11 3.38 -11.61 11.92
N ARG A 12 2.81 -12.62 12.57
CA ARG A 12 3.11 -12.94 13.97
C ARG A 12 4.58 -13.28 14.17
N ARG A 13 5.16 -14.10 13.28
CA ARG A 13 6.58 -14.50 13.34
C ARG A 13 7.51 -13.32 13.06
N ALA A 14 7.17 -12.42 12.14
CA ALA A 14 7.91 -11.18 11.89
C ALA A 14 7.96 -10.29 13.14
N ARG A 15 6.90 -10.32 13.96
CA ARG A 15 6.86 -9.68 15.29
C ARG A 15 7.54 -10.48 16.40
N LYS A 16 8.13 -11.63 16.09
CA LYS A 16 8.76 -12.56 17.05
C LYS A 16 7.83 -12.99 18.18
N LEU A 17 6.51 -13.02 17.93
CA LEU A 17 5.51 -13.40 18.92
C LEU A 17 5.20 -14.89 18.84
N THR A 18 5.04 -15.54 19.99
CA THR A 18 4.38 -16.85 20.07
C THR A 18 2.87 -16.69 19.92
N VAL A 19 2.16 -17.80 19.66
CA VAL A 19 0.67 -17.78 19.59
C VAL A 19 0.08 -17.31 20.92
N ASN A 20 0.66 -17.72 22.06
CA ASN A 20 0.20 -17.31 23.38
C ASN A 20 0.45 -15.82 23.64
N GLN A 21 1.60 -15.29 23.22
CA GLN A 21 1.87 -13.86 23.35
C GLN A 21 0.90 -13.03 22.49
N LEU A 22 0.66 -13.42 21.24
CA LEU A 22 -0.33 -12.75 20.40
C LEU A 22 -1.73 -12.83 21.04
N ALA A 23 -2.09 -13.95 21.64
CA ALA A 23 -3.36 -14.11 22.33
C ALA A 23 -3.53 -13.14 23.50
N VAL A 24 -2.51 -13.05 24.36
CA VAL A 24 -2.50 -12.14 25.51
C VAL A 24 -2.63 -10.69 25.05
N TYR A 25 -1.82 -10.26 24.09
CA TYR A 25 -1.81 -8.86 23.66
C TYR A 25 -3.04 -8.44 22.85
N SER A 26 -3.61 -9.35 22.05
CA SER A 26 -4.80 -9.06 21.23
C SER A 26 -6.12 -9.30 21.96
N GLY A 27 -6.11 -10.02 23.09
CA GLY A 27 -7.34 -10.47 23.75
C GLY A 27 -8.15 -11.48 22.91
N VAL A 28 -7.51 -12.16 21.96
CA VAL A 28 -8.08 -13.25 21.16
C VAL A 28 -7.54 -14.57 21.69
N SER A 29 -8.38 -15.59 21.90
CA SER A 29 -7.90 -16.84 22.48
C SER A 29 -6.84 -17.53 21.61
N SER A 30 -5.83 -18.13 22.26
CA SER A 30 -4.75 -18.87 21.60
C SER A 30 -5.29 -19.99 20.69
N ALA A 31 -6.34 -20.68 21.14
CA ALA A 31 -7.06 -21.68 20.33
C ALA A 31 -7.72 -21.08 19.08
N THR A 32 -8.20 -19.84 19.13
CA THR A 32 -8.75 -19.15 17.96
C THR A 32 -7.64 -18.76 16.99
N ILE A 33 -6.56 -18.17 17.48
CA ILE A 33 -5.39 -17.81 16.65
C ILE A 33 -4.81 -19.04 15.96
N SER A 34 -4.59 -20.12 16.71
CA SER A 34 -4.07 -21.39 16.16
C SER A 34 -4.97 -21.95 15.06
N ARG A 35 -6.29 -21.96 15.26
CA ARG A 35 -7.22 -22.43 14.23
C ARG A 35 -7.22 -21.54 12.99
N ILE A 36 -7.11 -20.23 13.15
CA ILE A 36 -7.00 -19.30 12.01
C ILE A 36 -5.70 -19.59 11.24
N GLU A 37 -4.56 -19.65 11.92
CA GLU A 37 -3.26 -19.86 11.27
C GLU A 37 -3.13 -21.20 10.56
N ASN A 38 -3.80 -22.23 11.08
CA ASN A 38 -3.83 -23.55 10.46
C ASN A 38 -4.94 -23.70 9.40
N GLY A 39 -5.76 -22.66 9.18
CA GLY A 39 -6.86 -22.70 8.22
C GLY A 39 -8.08 -23.51 8.67
N HIS A 40 -8.10 -23.98 9.92
CA HIS A 40 -9.27 -24.65 10.54
C HIS A 40 -10.37 -23.65 10.92
N ARG A 41 -10.07 -22.35 10.92
CA ARG A 41 -11.04 -21.27 11.03
C ARG A 41 -10.96 -20.40 9.79
N GLY A 42 -12.12 -20.07 9.24
CA GLY A 42 -12.24 -19.13 8.12
C GLY A 42 -11.85 -17.71 8.52
N ILE A 43 -12.12 -16.78 7.61
CA ILE A 43 -11.78 -15.37 7.76
C ILE A 43 -12.44 -14.79 9.04
N PRO A 44 -11.67 -14.16 9.96
CA PRO A 44 -12.23 -13.60 11.19
C PRO A 44 -13.13 -12.39 10.91
N LYS A 45 -14.01 -12.06 11.88
CA LYS A 45 -14.83 -10.84 11.82
C LYS A 45 -13.96 -9.58 11.94
N PRO A 46 -14.40 -8.43 11.39
CA PRO A 46 -13.68 -7.15 11.45
C PRO A 46 -13.18 -6.77 12.85
N ALA A 47 -14.00 -6.95 13.89
CA ALA A 47 -13.60 -6.67 15.27
C ALA A 47 -12.42 -7.53 15.76
N THR A 48 -12.31 -8.78 15.30
CA THR A 48 -11.16 -9.65 15.62
C THR A 48 -9.93 -9.22 14.84
N ILE A 49 -10.12 -8.84 13.58
CA ILE A 49 -9.05 -8.33 12.72
C ILE A 49 -8.46 -7.06 13.31
N LYS A 50 -9.29 -6.13 13.80
CA LYS A 50 -8.83 -4.89 14.44
C LYS A 50 -7.89 -5.18 15.62
N LYS A 51 -8.31 -6.05 16.54
CA LYS A 51 -7.50 -6.48 17.69
C LYS A 51 -6.15 -7.09 17.27
N LEU A 52 -6.16 -7.93 16.24
CA LEU A 52 -4.95 -8.55 15.71
C LEU A 52 -4.03 -7.52 15.03
N ALA A 53 -4.59 -6.62 14.21
CA ALA A 53 -3.85 -5.56 13.51
C ALA A 53 -3.15 -4.61 14.50
N ASP A 54 -3.88 -4.16 15.52
CA ASP A 54 -3.37 -3.24 16.55
C ASP A 54 -2.21 -3.88 17.36
N THR A 55 -2.26 -5.20 17.54
CA THR A 55 -1.20 -5.97 18.22
C THR A 55 0.00 -6.21 17.31
N LEU A 56 -0.26 -6.57 16.05
CA LEU A 56 0.74 -6.80 15.01
C LEU A 56 1.31 -5.51 14.44
N LYS A 57 0.89 -4.34 14.96
CA LYS A 57 1.20 -2.96 14.51
C LYS A 57 1.25 -2.83 12.99
N ILE A 58 0.22 -3.35 12.35
CA ILE A 58 -0.04 -3.12 10.92
C ILE A 58 -1.34 -2.32 10.79
N PRO A 59 -1.50 -1.52 9.73
CA PRO A 59 -2.76 -0.86 9.44
C PRO A 59 -3.93 -1.85 9.45
N TYR A 60 -5.06 -1.44 10.01
CA TYR A 60 -6.25 -2.28 10.11
C TYR A 60 -6.77 -2.65 8.72
N GLU A 61 -6.74 -1.68 7.82
CA GLU A 61 -7.13 -1.76 6.42
C GLU A 61 -6.27 -2.79 5.69
N GLU A 62 -4.97 -2.84 5.99
CA GLU A 62 -4.07 -3.84 5.39
C GLU A 62 -4.47 -5.26 5.78
N LEU A 63 -4.75 -5.51 7.08
CA LEU A 63 -5.15 -6.84 7.53
C LEU A 63 -6.56 -7.22 7.05
N MET A 64 -7.46 -6.23 6.92
CA MET A 64 -8.79 -6.40 6.31
C MET A 64 -8.70 -6.77 4.82
N ALA A 65 -7.81 -6.13 4.08
CA ALA A 65 -7.57 -6.43 2.66
C ALA A 65 -6.99 -7.84 2.49
N ARG A 66 -5.98 -8.22 3.30
CA ARG A 66 -5.43 -9.59 3.33
C ARG A 66 -6.49 -10.63 3.70
N ALA A 67 -7.45 -10.25 4.54
CA ALA A 67 -8.59 -11.09 4.91
C ALA A 67 -9.68 -11.17 3.84
N GLY A 68 -9.60 -10.37 2.77
CA GLY A 68 -10.59 -10.32 1.69
C GLY A 68 -11.88 -9.59 2.05
N HIS A 69 -11.89 -8.78 3.11
CA HIS A 69 -13.08 -7.99 3.49
C HIS A 69 -13.21 -6.70 2.71
N ILE A 70 -12.09 -6.15 2.26
CA ILE A 70 -12.02 -4.94 1.45
C ILE A 70 -11.02 -5.17 0.33
N LYS A 71 -11.10 -4.40 -0.75
CA LYS A 71 -10.03 -4.38 -1.75
C LYS A 71 -8.80 -3.70 -1.14
N SER A 72 -7.63 -4.13 -1.56
CA SER A 72 -6.43 -3.37 -1.21
C SER A 72 -6.44 -2.04 -1.95
N PHE A 73 -5.88 -0.99 -1.34
CA PHE A 73 -5.72 0.31 -2.00
C PHE A 73 -5.04 0.19 -3.38
N GLN A 74 -4.10 -0.75 -3.50
CA GLN A 74 -3.43 -1.05 -4.76
C GLN A 74 -4.39 -1.58 -5.83
N GLU A 75 -5.36 -2.44 -5.47
CA GLU A 75 -6.36 -2.95 -6.42
C GLU A 75 -7.35 -1.86 -6.82
N GLU A 76 -7.76 -0.99 -5.90
CA GLU A 76 -8.62 0.16 -6.21
C GLU A 76 -7.95 1.10 -7.22
N ILE A 77 -6.64 1.37 -7.06
CA ILE A 77 -5.88 2.13 -8.05
C ILE A 77 -5.84 1.42 -9.41
N ARG A 78 -5.64 0.10 -9.45
CA ARG A 78 -5.62 -0.68 -10.70
C ARG A 78 -6.94 -0.63 -11.46
N GLU A 79 -8.05 -0.41 -10.75
CA GLU A 79 -9.38 -0.24 -11.33
C GLU A 79 -9.75 1.23 -11.63
N ALA A 80 -8.96 2.20 -11.17
CA ALA A 80 -9.19 3.62 -11.40
C ALA A 80 -8.86 4.03 -12.85
N PRO A 81 -9.37 5.18 -13.33
CA PRO A 81 -9.00 5.73 -14.64
C PRO A 81 -7.49 5.89 -14.81
N GLU A 82 -7.00 5.74 -16.05
CA GLU A 82 -5.57 5.79 -16.40
C GLU A 82 -4.87 7.08 -15.91
N SER A 83 -5.58 8.21 -15.93
CA SER A 83 -5.07 9.48 -15.41
C SER A 83 -4.75 9.44 -13.92
N TYR A 84 -5.57 8.74 -13.13
CA TYR A 84 -5.34 8.57 -11.70
C TYR A 84 -4.17 7.62 -11.43
N GLN A 85 -4.09 6.52 -12.20
CA GLN A 85 -2.97 5.59 -12.14
C GLN A 85 -1.63 6.27 -12.44
N SER A 86 -1.62 7.19 -13.41
CA SER A 86 -0.44 7.96 -13.79
C SER A 86 0.08 8.84 -12.64
N ILE A 87 -0.80 9.56 -11.94
CA ILE A 87 -0.41 10.38 -10.78
C ILE A 87 0.15 9.49 -9.64
N TYR A 88 -0.48 8.35 -9.38
CA TYR A 88 0.03 7.41 -8.38
C TYR A 88 1.41 6.85 -8.76
N ALA A 89 1.63 6.50 -10.03
CA ALA A 89 2.91 6.04 -10.53
C ALA A 89 4.00 7.11 -10.37
N ILE A 90 3.68 8.39 -10.58
CA ILE A 90 4.58 9.51 -10.31
C ILE A 90 4.95 9.58 -8.83
N TYR A 91 3.98 9.45 -7.92
CA TYR A 91 4.24 9.45 -6.48
C TYR A 91 5.14 8.28 -6.05
N GLN A 92 4.83 7.05 -6.48
CA GLN A 92 5.65 5.87 -6.17
C GLN A 92 7.08 6.01 -6.72
N THR A 93 7.21 6.57 -7.93
CA THR A 93 8.50 6.89 -8.57
C THR A 93 9.31 7.88 -7.73
N ALA A 94 8.67 8.85 -7.09
CA ALA A 94 9.31 9.80 -6.19
C ALA A 94 9.71 9.13 -4.87
N VAL A 95 8.85 8.33 -4.24
CA VAL A 95 9.17 7.56 -3.02
C VAL A 95 10.38 6.66 -3.25
N ALA A 96 10.40 5.92 -4.37
CA ALA A 96 11.53 5.05 -4.72
C ALA A 96 12.85 5.80 -4.92
N ARG A 97 12.80 7.11 -5.13
CA ARG A 97 13.95 8.01 -5.29
C ARG A 97 14.20 8.89 -4.06
N GLY A 98 13.47 8.69 -2.95
CA GLY A 98 13.58 9.51 -1.74
C GLY A 98 13.10 10.96 -1.90
N ALA A 99 12.22 11.20 -2.88
CA ALA A 99 11.74 12.52 -3.27
C ALA A 99 10.27 12.77 -2.87
N GLU A 100 9.68 11.93 -2.03
CA GLU A 100 8.30 12.04 -1.55
C GLU A 100 8.02 13.30 -0.72
N HIS A 101 9.07 13.94 -0.21
CA HIS A 101 9.00 15.17 0.57
C HIS A 101 8.87 16.44 -0.29
N LEU A 102 8.96 16.31 -1.62
CA LEU A 102 8.89 17.46 -2.52
C LEU A 102 7.55 18.20 -2.38
N PRO A 103 7.55 19.55 -2.47
CA PRO A 103 6.33 20.36 -2.41
C PRO A 103 5.26 19.99 -3.43
N LEU A 104 5.64 19.29 -4.50
CA LEU A 104 4.73 18.74 -5.51
C LEU A 104 3.60 17.91 -4.88
N PHE A 105 3.89 17.21 -3.78
CA PHE A 105 2.94 16.32 -3.10
C PHE A 105 2.18 16.99 -1.94
N ASP A 106 2.39 18.30 -1.70
CA ASP A 106 1.62 19.08 -0.73
C ASP A 106 0.38 19.67 -1.40
N SER A 107 -0.74 18.94 -1.33
CA SER A 107 -2.02 19.32 -1.97
C SER A 107 -2.52 20.72 -1.57
N LYS A 108 -2.15 21.22 -0.38
CA LYS A 108 -2.56 22.56 0.07
C LYS A 108 -1.98 23.67 -0.80
N LYS A 109 -0.82 23.44 -1.42
CA LYS A 109 -0.20 24.44 -2.32
C LYS A 109 -0.99 24.65 -3.61
N TRP A 110 -1.81 23.68 -3.99
CA TRP A 110 -2.57 23.67 -5.25
C TRP A 110 -3.98 24.25 -5.07
N GLN A 111 -4.39 24.58 -3.84
CA GLN A 111 -5.78 24.91 -3.50
C GLN A 111 -6.33 26.15 -4.24
N HIS A 112 -5.45 27.01 -4.76
CA HIS A 112 -5.82 28.23 -5.48
C HIS A 112 -5.48 28.19 -6.97
N PHE A 113 -5.03 27.05 -7.48
CA PHE A 113 -4.63 26.95 -8.88
C PHE A 113 -5.83 27.15 -9.79
N THR A 114 -5.68 28.02 -10.77
CA THR A 114 -6.65 28.14 -11.85
C THR A 114 -6.39 27.06 -12.90
N LYS A 115 -7.27 26.98 -13.90
CA LYS A 115 -7.06 26.10 -15.04
C LYS A 115 -5.77 26.45 -15.78
N GLU A 116 -5.49 27.74 -15.96
CA GLU A 116 -4.30 28.27 -16.63
C GLU A 116 -3.01 27.89 -15.87
N ASP A 117 -3.05 27.88 -14.54
CA ASP A 117 -1.94 27.41 -13.71
C ASP A 117 -1.68 25.91 -13.94
N ILE A 118 -2.73 25.09 -13.95
CA ILE A 118 -2.63 23.64 -14.20
C ILE A 118 -2.09 23.37 -15.61
N GLU A 119 -2.58 24.09 -16.63
CA GLU A 119 -2.08 23.98 -18.00
C GLU A 119 -0.60 24.39 -18.10
N SER A 120 -0.18 25.41 -17.36
CA SER A 120 1.22 25.85 -17.31
C SER A 120 2.12 24.80 -16.66
N VAL A 121 1.66 24.16 -15.58
CA VAL A 121 2.35 23.02 -14.94
C VAL A 121 2.48 21.85 -15.92
N SER A 122 1.42 21.54 -16.67
CA SER A 122 1.44 20.48 -17.68
C SER A 122 2.52 20.73 -18.74
N LYS A 123 2.60 21.96 -19.28
CA LYS A 123 3.62 22.34 -20.26
C LYS A 123 5.03 22.18 -19.70
N TYR A 124 5.24 22.54 -18.43
CA TYR A 124 6.53 22.36 -17.78
C TYR A 124 6.87 20.88 -17.58
N PHE A 125 5.89 20.07 -17.19
CA PHE A 125 6.03 18.62 -17.11
C PHE A 125 6.46 18.01 -18.45
N ASP A 126 5.80 18.39 -19.55
CA ASP A 126 6.12 17.91 -20.90
C ASP A 126 7.55 18.27 -21.30
N PHE A 127 7.98 19.50 -21.01
CA PHE A 127 9.34 19.96 -21.25
C PHE A 127 10.37 19.11 -20.48
N ILE A 128 10.16 18.91 -19.17
CA ILE A 128 11.07 18.13 -18.33
C ILE A 128 11.09 16.66 -18.76
N ALA A 129 9.95 16.09 -19.14
CA ALA A 129 9.86 14.71 -19.63
C ALA A 129 10.65 14.54 -20.93
N ALA A 130 10.56 15.49 -21.86
CA ALA A 130 11.34 15.49 -23.09
C ALA A 130 12.85 15.59 -22.81
N GLU A 131 13.27 16.46 -21.89
CA GLU A 131 14.67 16.59 -21.49
C GLU A 131 15.21 15.35 -20.75
N ALA A 132 14.39 14.71 -19.91
CA ALA A 132 14.78 13.47 -19.25
C ALA A 132 15.00 12.34 -20.26
N LYS A 133 14.14 12.22 -21.28
CA LYS A 133 14.29 11.21 -22.34
C LYS A 133 15.61 11.34 -23.10
N LYS A 134 16.09 12.56 -23.33
CA LYS A 134 17.41 12.80 -23.98
C LYS A 134 18.60 12.34 -23.13
N ARG A 135 18.44 12.29 -21.80
CA ARG A 135 19.52 11.90 -20.86
C ARG A 135 19.61 10.39 -20.67
N SER A 136 18.53 9.66 -20.94
CA SER A 136 18.53 8.21 -20.92
C SER A 136 19.23 7.67 -22.16
N PRO A 137 20.39 7.01 -22.06
CA PRO A 137 21.06 6.44 -23.22
C PRO A 137 20.14 5.43 -23.90
N ASP A 138 20.07 5.50 -25.23
CA ASP A 138 19.28 4.61 -26.07
C ASP A 138 19.68 3.15 -25.79
N SER A 139 18.81 2.38 -25.13
CA SER A 139 18.99 0.93 -24.98
C SER A 139 18.74 0.16 -26.28
N SER A 140 18.76 0.84 -27.43
CA SER A 140 18.56 0.30 -28.78
C SER A 140 19.87 0.12 -29.55
N SER A 141 21.01 0.06 -28.85
CA SER A 141 22.30 -0.33 -29.42
C SER A 141 22.98 -1.42 -28.59
N SER A 142 22.48 -2.64 -28.72
CA SER A 142 23.29 -3.84 -28.49
C SER A 142 22.95 -4.82 -29.60
N PHE A 143 23.92 -4.95 -30.51
CA PHE A 143 23.99 -5.96 -31.56
C PHE A 143 24.06 -7.37 -30.96
#